data_AF-A0A067NBG4-F1
#
_entry.id   AF-A0A067NBG4-F1
#
_cell.length_a   1.000
_cell.length_b   1.000
_cell.length_c   1.000
_cell.angle_alpha   90.00
_cell.angle_beta   90.00
_cell.angle_gamma   90.00
#
_symmetry.space_group_name_H-M   'P 1'
#
loop_
_entity.id
_entity.type
_entity.pdbx_description
1 polymer ?
#
loop_
_entity_poly.entity_id
_entity_poly.type
_entity_poly.pdbx_seq_one_letter_code
_entity_poly.pdbx_strand_id
1 'polypeptide(L)'
;PSFVYEEESYDPENMDRGLLQGWLLVRVMRHIFTGPTTATKQAQKLARGCNARKLGIIQVTPNMIAYAAVQTRVMLSAASSWTNEDGDFVLSIFYDRIINLFRDDEGGEWTQQTLAWWNRYARF
;
A
#
# COMPACT_ATOMS: atom_id res chain seq x y z
N PRO A 1 -7.20 -6.28 -7.99
CA PRO A 1 -6.02 -6.09 -8.87
C PRO A 1 -4.90 -7.03 -8.44
N SER A 2 -4.17 -7.68 -9.34
CA SER A 2 -3.15 -8.69 -8.95
C SER A 2 -1.94 -8.09 -8.22
N PHE A 3 -1.56 -6.84 -8.51
CA PHE A 3 -0.38 -6.17 -7.92
C PHE A 3 -0.41 -6.04 -6.38
N VAL A 4 -1.57 -6.25 -5.76
CA VAL A 4 -1.71 -6.24 -4.29
C VAL A 4 -1.16 -7.50 -3.63
N TYR A 5 -0.88 -8.55 -4.42
CA TYR A 5 -0.21 -9.77 -4.01
C TYR A 5 1.22 -9.82 -4.54
N GLU A 6 2.06 -10.67 -3.93
CA GLU A 6 3.34 -11.04 -4.52
C GLU A 6 3.07 -11.87 -5.79
N GLU A 7 3.98 -11.79 -6.76
CA GLU A 7 3.86 -12.57 -7.99
C GLU A 7 3.73 -14.07 -7.68
N GLU A 8 2.76 -14.73 -8.31
CA GLU A 8 2.46 -16.17 -8.11
C GLU A 8 2.09 -16.59 -6.67
N SER A 9 1.81 -15.64 -5.76
CA SER A 9 1.50 -15.95 -4.36
C SER A 9 0.01 -16.05 -4.02
N TYR A 10 -0.87 -15.75 -4.98
CA TYR A 10 -2.32 -15.75 -4.77
C TYR A 10 -2.84 -17.17 -4.50
N ASP A 11 -3.48 -17.34 -3.34
CA ASP A 11 -4.07 -18.60 -2.91
C ASP A 11 -5.61 -18.50 -3.02
N PRO A 12 -6.26 -19.21 -3.96
CA PRO A 12 -7.71 -19.10 -4.15
C PRO A 12 -8.51 -19.64 -2.96
N GLU A 13 -7.94 -20.54 -2.16
CA GLU A 13 -8.59 -21.09 -0.97
C GLU A 13 -8.38 -20.19 0.26
N ASN A 14 -7.41 -19.28 0.19
CA ASN A 14 -7.11 -18.31 1.25
C ASN A 14 -6.70 -16.96 0.65
N MET A 15 -7.68 -16.21 0.14
CA MET A 15 -7.46 -14.95 -0.56
C MET A 15 -6.79 -13.88 0.31
N ASP A 16 -6.90 -13.96 1.63
CA ASP A 16 -6.30 -12.98 2.55
C ASP A 16 -4.79 -13.16 2.68
N ARG A 17 -4.27 -14.33 2.30
CA ARG A 17 -2.85 -14.67 2.36
C ARG A 17 -2.05 -13.76 1.42
N GLY A 18 -1.19 -12.93 2.01
CA GLY A 18 -0.34 -12.01 1.26
C GLY A 18 -1.10 -10.86 0.60
N LEU A 19 -2.39 -10.68 0.91
CA LEU A 19 -3.19 -9.57 0.43
C LEU A 19 -2.60 -8.25 0.93
N LEU A 20 -2.46 -7.28 0.02
CA LEU A 20 -1.84 -5.96 0.24
C LEU A 20 -0.34 -6.02 0.58
N GLN A 21 0.35 -7.13 0.29
CA GLN A 21 1.79 -7.29 0.51
C GLN A 21 2.61 -7.43 -0.79
N GLY A 22 2.02 -7.12 -1.94
CA GLY A 22 2.70 -7.20 -3.23
C GLY A 22 3.90 -6.26 -3.41
N TRP A 23 4.96 -6.76 -4.07
CA TRP A 23 6.22 -6.05 -4.28
C TRP A 23 6.06 -4.64 -4.88
N LEU A 24 5.18 -4.48 -5.88
CA LEU A 24 4.98 -3.22 -6.59
C LEU A 24 4.34 -2.18 -5.66
N LEU A 25 3.37 -2.62 -4.85
CA LEU A 25 2.72 -1.77 -3.86
C LEU A 25 3.74 -1.27 -2.82
N VAL A 26 4.64 -2.14 -2.35
CA VAL A 26 5.75 -1.75 -1.46
C VAL A 26 6.63 -0.69 -2.10
N ARG A 27 6.97 -0.84 -3.38
CA ARG A 27 7.77 0.16 -4.09
C ARG A 27 7.06 1.50 -4.16
N VAL A 28 5.79 1.54 -4.58
CA VAL A 28 5.03 2.78 -4.69
C VAL A 28 4.92 3.48 -3.34
N MET A 29 4.58 2.74 -2.28
CA MET A 29 4.54 3.25 -0.91
C MET A 29 5.85 3.94 -0.51
N ARG A 30 6.99 3.31 -0.83
CA ARG A 30 8.31 3.86 -0.49
C ARG A 30 8.65 5.10 -1.30
N HIS A 31 8.23 5.18 -2.56
CA HIS A 31 8.43 6.38 -3.38
C HIS A 31 7.56 7.56 -2.90
N ILE A 32 6.38 7.28 -2.35
CA ILE A 32 5.50 8.32 -1.78
C ILE A 32 6.05 8.85 -0.46
N PHE A 33 6.41 7.96 0.46
CA PHE A 33 6.65 8.34 1.86
C PHE A 33 8.12 8.46 2.25
N THR A 34 9.04 7.83 1.52
CA THR A 34 10.47 7.79 1.88
C THR A 34 11.31 8.72 0.99
N GLY A 35 12.62 8.82 1.25
CA GLY A 35 13.51 9.67 0.46
C GLY A 35 14.14 8.92 -0.72
N PRO A 36 14.77 9.62 -1.68
CA PRO A 36 15.37 9.00 -2.87
C PRO A 36 16.32 7.83 -2.55
N THR A 37 17.15 7.98 -1.52
CA THR A 37 18.12 6.96 -1.07
C THR A 37 17.46 5.70 -0.51
N THR A 38 16.24 5.83 0.02
CA THR A 38 15.50 4.76 0.71
C THR A 38 14.34 4.21 -0.11
N ALA A 39 14.04 4.82 -1.26
CA ALA A 39 12.96 4.42 -2.15
C ALA A 39 13.23 3.08 -2.86
N THR A 40 14.51 2.78 -3.15
CA THR A 40 14.91 1.57 -3.91
C THR A 40 15.49 0.46 -3.04
N LYS A 41 16.09 0.75 -1.88
CA LYS A 41 16.61 -0.24 -0.91
C LYS A 41 16.01 -0.11 0.48
N GLN A 42 15.73 -1.23 1.16
CA GLN A 42 15.22 -1.21 2.53
C GLN A 42 16.27 -0.50 3.39
N ALA A 43 15.92 0.66 3.92
CA ALA A 43 16.84 1.49 4.67
C ALA A 43 16.58 1.31 6.16
N GLN A 44 17.66 1.23 6.94
CA GLN A 44 17.57 1.14 8.40
C GLN A 44 17.13 2.46 9.05
N LYS A 45 17.21 3.58 8.32
CA LYS A 45 16.82 4.92 8.79
C LYS A 45 16.17 5.69 7.66
N LEU A 46 15.13 6.46 7.98
CA LEU A 46 14.57 7.42 7.04
C LEU A 46 15.53 8.56 6.72
N ALA A 47 15.52 8.98 5.45
CA ALA A 47 16.19 10.21 5.03
C ALA A 47 15.56 11.43 5.72
N ARG A 48 16.39 12.41 6.12
CA ARG A 48 15.91 13.63 6.82
C ARG A 48 14.81 14.41 6.06
N GLY A 49 14.81 14.34 4.74
CA GLY A 49 13.88 15.09 3.88
C GLY A 49 12.67 14.31 3.37
N CYS A 50 12.44 13.07 3.83
CA CYS A 50 11.32 12.27 3.34
C CYS A 50 9.96 12.77 3.83
N ASN A 51 8.90 12.39 3.11
CA ASN A 51 7.54 12.82 3.42
C ASN A 51 7.03 12.25 4.75
N ALA A 52 7.37 11.00 5.09
CA ALA A 52 6.99 10.40 6.37
C ALA A 52 7.45 11.22 7.57
N ARG A 53 8.71 11.67 7.56
CA ARG A 53 9.24 12.53 8.63
C ARG A 53 8.55 13.89 8.66
N LYS A 54 8.32 14.52 7.50
CA LYS A 54 7.64 15.83 7.42
C LYS A 54 6.22 15.78 7.95
N LEU A 55 5.53 14.66 7.72
CA LEU A 55 4.15 14.42 8.15
C LEU A 55 4.05 13.83 9.57
N GLY A 56 5.19 13.59 10.25
CA GLY A 56 5.20 12.98 11.59
C GLY A 56 4.68 11.54 11.62
N ILE A 57 4.79 10.82 10.51
CA ILE A 57 4.36 9.43 10.40
C ILE A 57 5.36 8.55 11.16
N ILE A 58 4.86 7.82 12.16
CA ILE A 58 5.64 6.88 12.98
C ILE A 58 5.29 5.41 12.70
N GLN A 59 4.14 5.16 12.09
CA GLN A 59 3.66 3.82 11.74
C GLN A 59 2.80 3.89 10.48
N VAL A 60 2.80 2.80 9.72
CA VAL A 60 1.91 2.64 8.56
C VAL A 60 0.47 2.52 9.04
N THR A 61 -0.45 3.20 8.35
CA THR A 61 -1.89 3.11 8.57
C THR A 61 -2.59 2.44 7.38
N PRO A 62 -3.79 1.86 7.58
CA PRO A 62 -4.64 1.39 6.49
C PRO A 62 -4.82 2.41 5.37
N ASN A 63 -5.03 3.68 5.71
CA ASN A 63 -5.21 4.78 4.77
C ASN A 63 -4.00 4.99 3.87
N MET A 64 -2.78 4.80 4.39
CA MET A 64 -1.57 4.93 3.59
C MET A 64 -1.43 3.76 2.61
N ILE A 65 -1.78 2.54 3.02
CA ILE A 65 -1.77 1.36 2.14
C ILE A 65 -2.82 1.53 1.03
N ALA A 66 -4.04 1.93 1.39
CA ALA A 66 -5.11 2.20 0.43
C ALA A 66 -4.71 3.31 -0.56
N TYR A 67 -4.11 4.40 -0.07
CA TYR A 67 -3.61 5.47 -0.92
C TYR A 67 -2.53 4.97 -1.89
N ALA A 68 -1.54 4.22 -1.41
CA ALA A 68 -0.52 3.64 -2.27
C ALA A 68 -1.12 2.70 -3.33
N ALA A 69 -2.13 1.91 -2.98
CA ALA A 69 -2.80 1.01 -3.94
C ALA A 69 -3.55 1.78 -5.03
N VAL A 70 -4.25 2.88 -4.67
CA VAL A 70 -4.88 3.78 -5.64
C VAL A 70 -3.83 4.38 -6.57
N GLN A 71 -2.72 4.89 -6.02
CA GLN A 71 -1.62 5.44 -6.82
C GLN A 71 -1.05 4.40 -7.79
N THR A 72 -0.81 3.16 -7.34
CA THR A 72 -0.36 2.07 -8.20
C THR A 72 -1.36 1.79 -9.33
N ARG A 73 -2.67 1.75 -9.03
CA ARG A 73 -3.71 1.50 -10.04
C ARG A 73 -3.76 2.59 -11.10
N VAL A 74 -3.58 3.86 -10.73
CA VAL A 74 -3.51 4.98 -11.67
C VAL A 74 -2.25 4.88 -12.54
N MET A 75 -1.09 4.58 -11.94
CA MET A 75 0.17 4.41 -12.68
C MET A 75 0.12 3.27 -13.71
N LEU A 76 -0.69 2.23 -13.46
CA LEU A 76 -0.91 1.11 -14.38
C LEU A 76 -2.08 1.31 -15.33
N SER A 77 -2.84 2.40 -15.20
CA SER A 77 -3.99 2.69 -16.05
C SER A 77 -3.56 3.27 -17.40
N ALA A 78 -4.46 3.20 -18.39
CA ALA A 78 -4.31 3.93 -19.65
C ALA A 78 -4.80 5.39 -19.56
N ALA A 79 -5.26 5.84 -18.38
CA ALA A 79 -5.80 7.17 -18.21
C ALA A 79 -4.69 8.22 -18.42
N SER A 80 -4.98 9.24 -19.23
CA SER A 80 -4.05 10.33 -19.54
C SER A 80 -3.96 11.38 -18.42
N SER A 81 -4.85 11.31 -17.44
CA SER A 81 -4.90 12.21 -16.29
C SER A 81 -5.53 11.52 -15.07
N TRP A 82 -5.36 12.13 -13.90
CA TRP A 82 -5.99 11.67 -12.68
C TRP A 82 -7.51 11.81 -12.78
N THR A 83 -8.22 10.70 -12.79
CA THR A 83 -9.68 10.62 -12.87
C THR A 83 -10.18 9.62 -11.86
N ASN A 84 -11.33 9.89 -11.23
CA ASN A 84 -11.91 8.96 -10.26
C ASN A 84 -12.47 7.69 -10.93
N GLU A 85 -12.88 7.80 -12.20
CA GLU A 85 -13.52 6.74 -12.96
C GLU A 85 -12.65 6.42 -14.18
N ASP A 86 -12.18 5.18 -14.25
CA ASP A 86 -11.41 4.62 -15.35
C ASP A 86 -12.16 3.39 -15.90
N GLY A 87 -13.10 3.65 -16.82
CA GLY A 87 -14.07 2.66 -17.28
C GLY A 87 -14.96 2.17 -16.13
N ASP A 88 -15.01 0.85 -15.93
CA ASP A 88 -15.75 0.24 -14.83
C ASP A 88 -15.03 0.30 -13.47
N PHE A 89 -13.83 0.90 -13.43
CA PHE A 89 -13.02 0.99 -12.21
C PHE A 89 -13.16 2.36 -11.54
N VAL A 90 -13.73 2.39 -10.35
CA VAL A 90 -13.87 3.63 -9.54
C VAL A 90 -12.83 3.64 -8.42
N LEU A 91 -11.94 4.64 -8.42
CA LEU A 91 -10.82 4.74 -7.48
C LEU A 91 -11.29 4.94 -6.03
N SER A 92 -12.31 5.76 -5.80
CA SER A 92 -12.88 5.96 -4.45
C SER A 92 -13.43 4.66 -3.87
N ILE A 93 -14.19 3.89 -4.68
CA ILE A 93 -14.71 2.58 -4.26
C ILE A 93 -13.56 1.60 -3.98
N PHE A 94 -12.49 1.63 -4.78
CA PHE A 94 -11.33 0.78 -4.54
C PHE A 94 -10.62 1.14 -3.22
N TYR A 95 -10.46 2.43 -2.93
CA TYR A 95 -9.94 2.91 -1.66
C TYR A 95 -10.80 2.41 -0.50
N ASP A 96 -12.11 2.65 -0.56
CA ASP A 96 -13.06 2.28 0.49
C ASP A 96 -13.08 0.77 0.71
N ARG A 97 -12.99 -0.04 -0.34
CA ARG A 97 -12.88 -1.50 -0.22
C ARG A 97 -11.65 -1.91 0.58
N ILE A 98 -10.49 -1.29 0.36
CA ILE A 98 -9.28 -1.58 1.15
C ILE A 98 -9.47 -1.18 2.60
N ILE A 99 -10.04 0.01 2.86
CA ILE A 99 -10.33 0.45 4.23
C ILE A 99 -11.30 -0.51 4.92
N ASN A 100 -12.33 -0.97 4.20
CA ASN A 100 -13.31 -1.90 4.73
C ASN A 100 -12.67 -3.24 5.09
N LEU A 101 -11.70 -3.76 4.33
CA LEU A 101 -10.95 -4.98 4.72
C LEU A 101 -10.34 -4.85 6.13
N PHE A 102 -9.68 -3.74 6.42
CA PHE A 102 -9.09 -3.50 7.74
C PHE A 102 -10.12 -3.24 8.84
N ARG A 103 -11.26 -2.65 8.47
CA ARG A 103 -12.35 -2.37 9.42
C ARG A 103 -13.12 -3.64 9.76
N ASP A 104 -13.33 -4.52 8.79
CA ASP A 104 -14.08 -5.76 8.97
C ASP A 104 -13.28 -6.77 9.81
N ASP A 105 -11.94 -6.71 9.75
CA ASP A 105 -11.01 -7.41 10.66
C ASP A 105 -10.35 -6.45 11.67
N GLU A 106 -11.10 -5.46 12.18
CA GLU A 106 -10.54 -4.47 13.11
C GLU A 106 -10.05 -5.15 14.40
N GLY A 107 -8.76 -5.00 14.69
CA GLY A 107 -8.11 -5.67 15.82
C GLY A 107 -7.94 -7.18 15.64
N GLY A 108 -8.35 -7.75 14.51
CA GLY A 108 -8.18 -9.15 14.18
C GLY A 108 -6.75 -9.50 13.76
N GLU A 109 -6.52 -10.79 13.57
CA GLU A 109 -5.19 -11.33 13.28
C GLU A 109 -4.64 -10.82 11.95
N TRP A 110 -5.47 -10.76 10.91
CA TRP A 110 -5.04 -10.35 9.57
C TRP A 110 -4.62 -8.88 9.53
N THR A 111 -5.40 -7.99 10.15
CA THR A 111 -5.07 -6.56 10.27
C THR A 111 -3.75 -6.37 11.03
N GLN A 112 -3.60 -7.03 12.18
CA GLN A 112 -2.38 -6.92 12.99
C GLN A 112 -1.15 -7.43 12.24
N GLN A 113 -1.26 -8.60 11.59
CA GLN A 113 -0.16 -9.18 10.83
C GLN A 113 0.22 -8.32 9.63
N THR A 114 -0.76 -7.79 8.89
CA THR A 114 -0.52 -6.94 7.73
C THR A 114 0.13 -5.62 8.12
N LEU A 115 -0.36 -4.94 9.15
CA LEU A 115 0.25 -3.69 9.63
C LEU A 115 1.65 -3.95 10.23
N ALA A 116 1.84 -5.03 10.98
CA ALA A 116 3.16 -5.42 11.50
C ALA A 116 4.15 -5.75 10.37
N TRP A 117 3.69 -6.40 9.31
CA TRP A 117 4.49 -6.62 8.10
C TRP A 117 4.93 -5.29 7.49
N TRP A 118 4.00 -4.37 7.24
CA TRP A 118 4.32 -3.06 6.66
C TRP A 118 5.28 -2.24 7.53
N ASN A 119 5.10 -2.23 8.85
CA ASN A 119 5.98 -1.54 9.78
C ASN A 119 7.41 -2.13 9.85
N ARG A 120 7.66 -3.35 9.34
CA ARG A 120 9.03 -3.89 9.14
C ARG A 120 9.71 -3.30 7.90
N TYR A 121 8.96 -3.06 6.82
CA TYR A 121 9.50 -2.56 5.55
C TYR A 121 9.53 -1.04 5.44
N ALA A 122 8.60 -0.38 6.14
CA ALA A 122 8.46 1.05 6.22
C ALA A 122 8.66 1.50 7.68
N ARG A 123 9.79 1.12 8.29
CA ARG A 123 10.22 1.72 9.56
C ARG A 123 10.46 3.21 9.31
N PHE A 124 9.51 4.02 9.75
CA PHE A 124 9.60 5.47 9.67
C PHE A 124 10.39 6.05 10.85
#